data_AF-A0A6L5E1E9-F1
#
_entry.id   AF-A0A6L5E1E9-F1
#
_cell.length_a   1.000
_cell.length_b   1.000
_cell.length_c   1.000
_cell.angle_alpha   90.00
_cell.angle_beta   90.00
_cell.angle_gamma   90.00
#
_symmetry.space_group_name_H-M   'P 1'
#
loop_
_entity.id
_entity.type
_entity.pdbx_description
1 polymer ?
#
loop_
_entity_poly.entity_id
_entity_poly.type
_entity_poly.pdbx_seq_one_letter_code
_entity_poly.pdbx_strand_id
1 'polypeptide(L)'
;MKRLFKLSGLLLVVTMISAFSCTTQKKYAEAYSDCDAFTCVNEVDRNEQLELKKIGKRKLQIYLIRHAKPNLKKKLFYSAKEAQQYVIDYNSVPVIPIDKNLVEVNLNPDHTIYCSNLPRSQETALSIFGDRFPVVSDSIFREFEIRMINANSIVKLPLGLWQAFSRGSWMLGYNHRGIESREESKLRTKQAAENLIKVAEKEETAVLVAHGMLNGGIAKELIKQGWQITQKKGQVNLGATILVKIVDL
;
A
#
# COMPACT_ATOMS: atom_id res chain seq x y z
N MET A 1 -44.67 55.07 25.24
CA MET A 1 -45.15 54.53 26.54
C MET A 1 -44.76 53.05 26.60
N LYS A 2 -43.78 52.66 27.45
CA LYS A 2 -43.48 51.29 28.00
C LYS A 2 -43.24 50.15 26.97
N ARG A 3 -42.18 49.31 26.95
CA ARG A 3 -41.28 48.65 27.93
C ARG A 3 -40.10 48.06 27.12
N LEU A 4 -38.83 48.32 27.41
CA LEU A 4 -37.89 47.52 28.23
C LEU A 4 -38.12 45.98 28.26
N PHE A 5 -37.21 45.23 27.65
CA PHE A 5 -36.66 43.97 28.19
C PHE A 5 -35.17 43.85 27.86
N LYS A 6 -34.36 43.72 28.93
CA LYS A 6 -32.93 43.37 28.92
C LYS A 6 -32.79 41.84 28.91
N LEU A 7 -31.80 41.34 28.17
CA LEU A 7 -31.08 40.08 28.47
C LEU A 7 -29.59 40.37 28.19
N SER A 8 -28.75 40.56 29.22
CA SER A 8 -27.84 39.54 29.79
C SER A 8 -27.07 38.80 28.68
N GLY A 9 -25.84 39.17 28.35
CA GLY A 9 -24.68 39.03 29.23
C GLY A 9 -24.00 37.70 28.92
N LEU A 10 -23.21 37.64 27.85
CA LEU A 10 -22.34 36.50 27.55
C LEU A 10 -20.89 36.99 27.52
N LEU A 11 -20.16 36.53 28.53
CA LEU A 11 -18.75 36.78 28.80
C LEU A 11 -17.91 36.07 27.72
N LEU A 12 -17.33 36.83 26.79
CA LEU A 12 -16.34 36.31 25.84
C LEU A 12 -14.97 36.28 26.55
N VAL A 13 -14.62 35.13 27.12
CA VAL A 13 -13.28 34.90 27.66
C VAL A 13 -12.32 34.74 26.48
N VAL A 14 -11.48 35.77 26.30
CA VAL A 14 -10.31 35.76 25.43
C VAL A 14 -9.35 34.69 25.96
N THR A 15 -9.15 33.61 25.21
CA THR A 15 -8.00 32.73 25.40
C THR A 15 -7.10 32.87 24.17
N MET A 16 -6.01 33.60 24.40
CA MET A 16 -4.82 33.66 23.55
C MET A 16 -4.27 32.25 23.37
N ILE A 17 -4.55 31.60 22.25
CA ILE A 17 -3.78 30.44 21.80
C ILE A 17 -2.57 31.00 21.05
N SER A 18 -1.43 30.93 21.73
CA SER A 18 -0.11 31.20 21.18
C SER A 18 0.09 30.39 19.90
N ALA A 19 0.26 31.09 18.78
CA ALA A 19 0.72 30.53 17.52
C ALA A 19 2.18 30.08 17.68
N PHE A 20 2.40 28.89 18.22
CA PHE A 20 3.68 28.21 18.11
C PHE A 20 3.87 27.76 16.66
N SER A 21 4.55 28.62 15.89
CA SER A 21 5.34 28.34 14.68
C SER A 21 4.92 27.12 13.85
N CYS A 22 3.97 27.35 12.96
CA CYS A 22 3.71 26.55 11.75
C CYS A 22 4.81 26.76 10.68
N THR A 23 6.07 26.79 11.10
CA THR A 23 7.24 27.07 10.23
C THR A 23 8.23 25.91 10.20
N THR A 24 8.19 24.98 11.16
CA THR A 24 9.06 23.79 11.17
C THR A 24 8.52 22.62 10.36
N GLN A 25 7.23 22.56 10.04
CA GLN A 25 6.65 21.52 9.18
C GLN A 25 6.85 21.75 7.68
N LYS A 26 7.13 22.99 7.25
CA LYS A 26 7.35 23.33 5.84
C LYS A 26 8.78 23.10 5.35
N LYS A 27 9.73 22.75 6.22
CA LYS A 27 11.15 22.59 5.85
C LYS A 27 11.56 21.17 5.44
N TYR A 28 10.65 20.20 5.53
CA TYR A 28 10.92 18.79 5.17
C TYR A 28 10.26 18.36 3.84
N ALA A 29 9.79 19.31 3.02
CA ALA A 29 9.04 19.03 1.80
C ALA A 29 9.86 19.17 0.50
N GLU A 30 11.16 19.49 0.57
CA GLU A 30 11.99 19.72 -0.62
C GLU A 30 13.35 19.01 -0.50
N ALA A 31 13.32 17.68 -0.55
CA ALA A 31 14.41 16.92 -1.15
C ALA A 31 13.89 16.47 -2.52
N TYR A 32 14.12 17.31 -3.52
CA TYR A 32 13.82 17.05 -4.92
C TYR A 32 14.71 15.88 -5.38
N SER A 33 14.19 14.65 -5.39
CA SER A 33 14.78 13.61 -6.25
C SER A 33 14.08 13.75 -7.59
N ASP A 34 14.77 14.39 -8.53
CA ASP A 34 14.35 14.48 -9.93
C ASP A 34 14.37 13.05 -10.48
N CYS A 35 13.22 12.39 -10.42
CA CYS A 35 13.05 11.04 -10.91
C CYS A 35 11.96 11.08 -11.97
N ASP A 36 12.37 10.82 -13.20
CA ASP A 36 11.50 10.82 -14.37
C ASP A 36 10.69 9.52 -14.51
N ALA A 37 11.07 8.49 -13.74
CA ALA A 37 10.37 7.21 -13.75
C ALA A 37 9.00 7.28 -13.07
N PHE A 38 8.11 6.37 -13.47
CA PHE A 38 6.78 6.28 -12.86
C PHE A 38 6.83 5.91 -11.37
N THR A 39 7.81 5.09 -10.96
CA THR A 39 8.10 4.77 -9.57
C THR A 39 9.59 4.77 -9.31
N CYS A 40 10.00 5.40 -8.21
CA CYS A 40 11.39 5.61 -7.84
C CYS A 40 11.60 5.02 -6.46
N VAL A 41 12.47 4.02 -6.37
CA VAL A 41 12.80 3.33 -5.13
C VAL A 41 14.18 3.79 -4.71
N ASN A 42 14.23 4.68 -3.73
CA ASN A 42 15.44 5.33 -3.28
C ASN A 42 15.71 5.00 -1.81
N GLU A 43 16.96 5.14 -1.41
CA GLU A 43 17.30 5.20 0.01
C GLU A 43 16.64 6.37 0.72
N VAL A 44 16.65 6.32 2.05
CA VAL A 44 16.49 7.54 2.85
C VAL A 44 17.66 8.48 2.54
N ASP A 45 17.37 9.77 2.31
CA ASP A 45 18.41 10.75 2.00
C ASP A 45 19.51 10.75 3.07
N ARG A 46 20.77 10.67 2.63
CA ARG A 46 21.92 10.53 3.53
C ARG A 46 22.06 11.75 4.45
N ASN A 47 21.85 12.94 3.94
CA ASN A 47 21.99 14.17 4.73
C ASN A 47 20.86 14.26 5.76
N GLU A 48 19.62 13.99 5.36
CA GLU A 48 18.47 13.88 6.26
C GLU A 48 18.74 12.86 7.38
N GLN A 49 19.25 11.69 7.02
CA GLN A 49 19.57 10.64 7.99
C GLN A 49 20.69 11.06 8.96
N LEU A 50 21.72 11.76 8.48
CA LEU A 50 22.80 12.29 9.34
C LEU A 50 22.30 13.36 10.31
N GLU A 51 21.43 14.28 9.86
CA GLU A 51 20.85 15.30 10.73
C GLU A 51 19.96 14.70 11.82
N LEU A 52 19.16 13.67 11.49
CA LEU A 52 18.36 12.95 12.48
C LEU A 52 19.25 12.23 13.51
N LYS A 53 20.35 11.61 13.06
CA LYS A 53 21.27 10.90 13.95
C LYS A 53 21.91 11.83 14.99
N LYS A 54 22.17 13.11 14.66
CA LYS A 54 22.68 14.12 15.62
C LYS A 54 21.75 14.37 16.81
N ILE A 55 20.44 14.15 16.64
CA ILE A 55 19.43 14.34 17.69
C ILE A 55 18.93 13.01 18.28
N GLY A 56 19.68 11.92 18.09
CA GLY A 56 19.34 10.61 18.63
C GLY A 56 18.20 9.90 17.89
N LYS A 57 17.95 10.25 16.63
CA LYS A 57 16.84 9.72 15.83
C LYS A 57 17.31 9.16 14.49
N ARG A 58 16.42 8.44 13.82
CA ARG A 58 16.59 8.00 12.43
C ARG A 58 15.26 7.90 11.70
N LYS A 59 15.28 8.03 10.37
CA LYS A 59 14.11 7.82 9.51
C LYS A 59 14.16 6.43 8.90
N LEU A 60 12.99 5.80 8.89
CA LEU A 60 12.72 4.52 8.25
C LEU A 60 11.75 4.75 7.09
N GLN A 61 11.82 3.89 6.07
CA GLN A 61 11.00 3.97 4.86
C GLN A 61 10.49 2.60 4.43
N ILE A 62 9.25 2.54 3.94
CA ILE A 62 8.63 1.32 3.40
C ILE A 62 7.99 1.64 2.04
N TYR A 63 8.36 0.87 1.03
CA TYR A 63 7.75 0.85 -0.31
C TYR A 63 6.77 -0.31 -0.45
N LEU A 64 5.53 0.03 -0.81
CA LEU A 64 4.48 -0.93 -1.17
C LEU A 64 4.16 -0.80 -2.65
N ILE A 65 4.88 -1.55 -3.48
CA ILE A 65 4.79 -1.55 -4.94
C ILE A 65 3.70 -2.54 -5.38
N ARG A 66 2.86 -2.13 -6.32
CA ARG A 66 1.87 -3.02 -6.93
C ARG A 66 2.48 -3.74 -8.14
N HIS A 67 2.25 -5.04 -8.24
CA HIS A 67 2.72 -5.86 -9.36
C HIS A 67 2.34 -5.30 -10.75
N ALA A 68 3.08 -5.68 -11.78
CA ALA A 68 2.80 -5.37 -13.18
C ALA A 68 1.50 -6.00 -13.66
N LYS A 69 0.91 -5.48 -14.75
CA LYS A 69 -0.38 -5.96 -15.24
C LYS A 69 -0.25 -7.40 -15.78
N PRO A 70 -1.08 -8.36 -15.32
CA PRO A 70 -1.11 -9.69 -15.93
C PRO A 70 -1.52 -9.63 -17.40
N ASN A 71 -0.93 -10.49 -18.23
CA ASN A 71 -1.19 -10.60 -19.66
C ASN A 71 -2.49 -11.37 -19.92
N LEU A 72 -3.61 -10.78 -19.48
CA LEU A 72 -4.95 -11.34 -19.65
C LEU A 72 -5.90 -10.26 -20.16
N LYS A 73 -6.62 -10.57 -21.24
CA LYS A 73 -7.60 -9.66 -21.84
C LYS A 73 -8.92 -9.75 -21.06
N LYS A 74 -9.53 -8.58 -20.81
CA LYS A 74 -10.86 -8.49 -20.21
C LYS A 74 -11.94 -8.49 -21.29
N LYS A 75 -13.03 -9.22 -21.05
CA LYS A 75 -14.31 -9.06 -21.75
C LYS A 75 -15.09 -7.90 -21.10
N LEU A 76 -16.09 -7.38 -21.80
CA LEU A 76 -16.99 -6.37 -21.21
C LEU A 76 -17.95 -6.99 -20.19
N PHE A 77 -18.45 -8.20 -20.46
CA PHE A 77 -19.43 -8.90 -19.63
C PHE A 77 -19.05 -10.37 -19.44
N TYR A 78 -19.37 -10.90 -18.26
CA TYR A 78 -19.07 -12.27 -17.82
C TYR A 78 -20.32 -12.88 -17.19
N SER A 79 -20.57 -14.16 -17.46
CA SER A 79 -21.35 -15.00 -16.55
C SER A 79 -20.56 -15.27 -15.25
N ALA A 80 -21.21 -15.77 -14.20
CA ALA A 80 -20.54 -16.14 -12.95
C ALA A 80 -19.40 -17.17 -13.18
N LYS A 81 -19.65 -18.17 -14.03
CA LYS A 81 -18.65 -19.19 -14.41
C LYS A 81 -17.46 -18.58 -15.17
N GLU A 82 -17.72 -17.69 -16.13
CA GLU A 82 -16.65 -17.00 -16.85
C GLU A 82 -15.84 -16.07 -15.92
N ALA A 83 -16.48 -15.40 -14.96
CA ALA A 83 -15.80 -14.56 -13.98
C ALA A 83 -14.92 -15.40 -13.04
N GLN A 84 -15.40 -16.58 -12.63
CA GLN A 84 -14.61 -17.54 -11.85
C GLN A 84 -13.39 -18.04 -12.63
N GLN A 85 -13.58 -18.44 -13.89
CA GLN A 85 -12.48 -18.86 -14.76
C GLN A 85 -11.47 -17.73 -14.95
N TYR A 86 -11.95 -16.49 -15.14
CA TYR A 86 -11.06 -15.34 -15.27
C TYR A 86 -10.15 -15.16 -14.04
N VAL A 87 -10.65 -15.40 -12.81
CA VAL A 87 -9.81 -15.32 -11.59
C VAL A 87 -8.74 -16.41 -11.59
N ILE A 88 -9.08 -17.62 -12.03
CA ILE A 88 -8.13 -18.74 -12.15
C ILE A 88 -7.04 -18.37 -13.15
N ASP A 89 -7.42 -17.93 -14.35
CA ASP A 89 -6.48 -17.55 -15.41
C ASP A 89 -5.60 -16.36 -14.98
N TYR A 90 -6.19 -15.38 -14.29
CA TYR A 90 -5.47 -14.21 -13.77
C TYR A 90 -4.35 -14.58 -12.76
N ASN A 91 -4.49 -15.72 -12.07
CA ASN A 91 -3.48 -16.21 -11.13
C ASN A 91 -2.39 -17.06 -11.80
N SER A 92 -2.54 -17.46 -13.06
CA SER A 92 -1.59 -18.32 -13.78
C SER A 92 -0.87 -17.65 -14.95
N VAL A 93 -1.44 -16.59 -15.53
CA VAL A 93 -0.79 -15.90 -16.66
C VAL A 93 0.43 -15.07 -16.22
N PRO A 94 1.44 -14.92 -17.11
CA PRO A 94 2.57 -14.04 -16.85
C PRO A 94 2.16 -12.56 -16.87
N VAL A 95 3.01 -11.69 -16.36
CA VAL A 95 2.85 -10.23 -16.52
C VAL A 95 3.23 -9.76 -17.92
N ILE A 96 2.70 -8.60 -18.32
CA ILE A 96 3.22 -7.91 -19.49
C ILE A 96 4.68 -7.49 -19.24
N PRO A 97 5.54 -7.50 -20.28
CA PRO A 97 6.89 -6.98 -20.16
C PRO A 97 6.89 -5.57 -19.57
N ILE A 98 7.78 -5.34 -18.59
CA ILE A 98 7.92 -4.06 -17.92
C ILE A 98 8.94 -3.22 -18.70
N ASP A 99 8.53 -2.02 -19.10
CA ASP A 99 9.50 -1.02 -19.57
C ASP A 99 10.37 -0.59 -18.39
N LYS A 100 11.68 -0.79 -18.51
CA LYS A 100 12.66 -0.50 -17.45
C LYS A 100 12.67 0.98 -17.06
N ASN A 101 12.23 1.88 -17.93
CA ASN A 101 12.12 3.31 -17.63
C ASN A 101 10.96 3.64 -16.68
N LEU A 102 10.04 2.71 -16.43
CA LEU A 102 8.91 2.93 -15.52
C LEU A 102 9.31 2.81 -14.04
N VAL A 103 10.37 2.08 -13.72
CA VAL A 103 10.80 1.88 -12.34
C VAL A 103 12.29 2.10 -12.22
N GLU A 104 12.67 3.18 -11.56
CA GLU A 104 14.04 3.48 -11.21
C GLU A 104 14.32 3.03 -9.78
N VAL A 105 15.50 2.44 -9.56
CA VAL A 105 15.85 1.86 -8.26
C VAL A 105 17.29 2.25 -7.91
N ASN A 106 17.41 3.10 -6.90
CA ASN A 106 18.64 3.66 -6.34
C ASN A 106 18.77 3.23 -4.88
N LEU A 107 18.98 1.92 -4.68
CA LEU A 107 19.20 1.28 -3.39
C LEU A 107 20.63 0.76 -3.29
N ASN A 108 21.16 0.72 -2.08
CA ASN A 108 22.44 0.08 -1.80
C ASN A 108 22.34 -1.45 -2.01
N PRO A 109 23.42 -2.16 -2.39
CA PRO A 109 23.38 -3.59 -2.69
C PRO A 109 22.91 -4.51 -1.55
N ASP A 110 22.95 -4.04 -0.29
CA ASP A 110 22.70 -4.85 0.91
C ASP A 110 21.20 -5.06 1.24
N HIS A 111 20.31 -4.80 0.28
CA HIS A 111 18.87 -4.94 0.46
C HIS A 111 18.33 -6.30 0.04
N THR A 112 17.29 -6.77 0.76
CA THR A 112 16.45 -7.88 0.32
C THR A 112 15.09 -7.37 -0.15
N ILE A 113 14.67 -7.80 -1.35
CA ILE A 113 13.38 -7.42 -1.91
C ILE A 113 12.35 -8.49 -1.60
N TYR A 114 11.24 -8.11 -0.99
CA TYR A 114 10.17 -9.03 -0.63
C TYR A 114 9.06 -9.00 -1.67
N CYS A 115 8.45 -10.14 -1.91
CA CYS A 115 7.29 -10.24 -2.78
C CYS A 115 6.27 -11.28 -2.31
N SER A 116 5.05 -11.15 -2.83
CA SER A 116 4.06 -12.23 -2.73
C SER A 116 4.52 -13.48 -3.47
N ASN A 117 4.13 -14.65 -2.95
CA ASN A 117 4.24 -15.93 -3.64
C ASN A 117 3.34 -16.11 -4.89
N LEU A 118 2.57 -15.09 -5.30
CA LEU A 118 1.75 -15.17 -6.52
C LEU A 118 2.61 -14.83 -7.76
N PRO A 119 2.50 -15.57 -8.88
CA PRO A 119 3.41 -15.45 -10.04
C PRO A 119 3.62 -14.03 -10.53
N ARG A 120 2.54 -13.27 -10.73
CA ARG A 120 2.61 -11.87 -11.17
C ARG A 120 3.45 -10.97 -10.27
N SER A 121 3.52 -11.26 -8.98
CA SER A 121 4.30 -10.50 -8.01
C SER A 121 5.77 -10.89 -8.07
N GLN A 122 6.05 -12.19 -8.16
CA GLN A 122 7.40 -12.72 -8.29
C GLN A 122 8.04 -12.28 -9.60
N GLU A 123 7.33 -12.43 -10.72
CA GLU A 123 7.80 -11.98 -12.05
C GLU A 123 8.07 -10.47 -12.07
N THR A 124 7.21 -9.67 -11.44
CA THR A 124 7.44 -8.22 -11.33
C THR A 124 8.69 -7.92 -10.49
N ALA A 125 8.85 -8.58 -9.33
CA ALA A 125 10.00 -8.37 -8.47
C ALA A 125 11.30 -8.78 -9.16
N LEU A 126 11.33 -9.96 -9.79
CA LEU A 126 12.49 -10.44 -10.55
C LEU A 126 12.84 -9.53 -11.72
N SER A 127 11.84 -9.04 -12.46
CA SER A 127 12.09 -8.16 -13.62
C SER A 127 12.67 -6.79 -13.24
N ILE A 128 12.32 -6.26 -12.06
CA ILE A 128 12.78 -4.94 -11.60
C ILE A 128 14.09 -5.06 -10.79
N PHE A 129 14.19 -6.09 -9.95
CA PHE A 129 15.21 -6.18 -8.90
C PHE A 129 16.15 -7.38 -9.02
N GLY A 130 15.76 -8.42 -9.76
CA GLY A 130 16.41 -9.74 -9.73
C GLY A 130 17.87 -9.75 -10.21
N ASP A 131 18.28 -8.77 -11.02
CA ASP A 131 19.67 -8.65 -11.49
C ASP A 131 20.61 -8.11 -10.39
N ARG A 132 20.08 -7.47 -9.34
CA ARG A 132 20.89 -6.70 -8.37
C ARG A 132 20.64 -7.06 -6.91
N PHE A 133 19.49 -7.64 -6.58
CA PHE A 133 19.10 -7.92 -5.20
C PHE A 133 18.53 -9.33 -5.04
N PRO A 134 18.75 -9.99 -3.90
CA PRO A 134 18.01 -11.18 -3.54
C PRO A 134 16.51 -10.87 -3.45
N VAL A 135 15.70 -11.72 -4.08
CA VAL A 135 14.23 -11.63 -4.06
C VAL A 135 13.68 -12.78 -3.23
N VAL A 136 12.96 -12.46 -2.16
CA VAL A 136 12.33 -13.43 -1.26
C VAL A 136 10.82 -13.39 -1.45
N SER A 137 10.22 -14.54 -1.81
CA SER A 137 8.77 -14.67 -1.93
C SER A 137 8.15 -15.30 -0.69
N ASP A 138 7.05 -14.73 -0.19
CA ASP A 138 6.32 -15.27 0.94
C ASP A 138 4.80 -15.20 0.72
N SER A 139 4.10 -16.25 1.15
CA SER A 139 2.63 -16.32 1.17
C SER A 139 1.98 -15.32 2.13
N ILE A 140 2.71 -14.82 3.14
CA ILE A 140 2.20 -13.77 4.02
C ILE A 140 1.79 -12.51 3.23
N PHE A 141 2.45 -12.28 2.09
CA PHE A 141 2.19 -11.16 1.19
C PHE A 141 1.21 -11.48 0.04
N ARG A 142 0.50 -12.61 0.07
CA ARG A 142 -0.51 -12.94 -0.94
C ARG A 142 -1.73 -12.01 -0.89
N GLU A 143 -2.32 -11.74 -2.05
CA GLU A 143 -3.56 -10.97 -2.13
C GLU A 143 -4.70 -11.69 -1.40
N PHE A 144 -5.69 -10.93 -0.93
CA PHE A 144 -6.90 -11.52 -0.37
C PHE A 144 -7.63 -12.34 -1.44
N GLU A 145 -7.80 -13.63 -1.18
CA GLU A 145 -8.54 -14.53 -2.05
C GLU A 145 -9.97 -14.02 -2.29
N ILE A 146 -10.47 -14.26 -3.51
CA ILE A 146 -11.87 -14.01 -3.87
C ILE A 146 -12.42 -15.31 -4.39
N ARG A 147 -13.44 -15.82 -3.70
CA ARG A 147 -14.33 -16.82 -4.27
C ARG A 147 -15.45 -16.09 -5.00
N MET A 148 -15.57 -16.29 -6.31
CA MET A 148 -16.68 -15.74 -7.08
C MET A 148 -18.00 -16.33 -6.57
N ILE A 149 -19.02 -15.49 -6.41
CA ILE A 149 -20.37 -15.96 -6.09
C ILE A 149 -20.85 -16.86 -7.23
N ASN A 150 -21.29 -18.06 -6.86
CA ASN A 150 -21.94 -18.96 -7.80
C ASN A 150 -23.37 -18.45 -8.01
N ALA A 151 -23.70 -18.13 -9.27
CA ALA A 151 -25.06 -17.80 -9.67
C ALA A 151 -25.39 -18.56 -10.96
N ASN A 152 -26.48 -19.32 -10.94
CA ASN A 152 -27.05 -19.94 -12.14
C ASN A 152 -27.89 -18.90 -12.92
N SER A 153 -27.28 -17.76 -13.21
CA SER A 153 -27.95 -16.65 -13.88
C SER A 153 -27.59 -16.59 -15.36
N ILE A 154 -28.61 -16.36 -16.19
CA ILE A 154 -28.46 -15.98 -17.61
C ILE A 154 -27.82 -14.59 -17.73
N VAL A 155 -27.88 -13.78 -16.66
CA VAL A 155 -27.38 -12.40 -16.65
C VAL A 155 -25.85 -12.37 -16.64
N LYS A 156 -25.28 -11.66 -17.63
CA LYS A 156 -23.86 -11.33 -17.65
C LYS A 156 -23.63 -9.93 -17.09
N LEU A 157 -22.66 -9.80 -16.20
CA LEU A 157 -22.28 -8.53 -15.58
C LEU A 157 -20.82 -8.19 -15.88
N PRO A 158 -20.42 -6.91 -15.82
CA PRO A 158 -19.02 -6.54 -15.81
C PRO A 158 -18.25 -7.26 -14.68
N LEU A 159 -17.00 -7.65 -14.96
CA LEU A 159 -16.16 -8.37 -13.98
C LEU A 159 -16.02 -7.62 -12.65
N GLY A 160 -15.96 -6.28 -12.69
CA GLY A 160 -15.88 -5.46 -11.50
C GLY A 160 -17.08 -5.62 -10.57
N LEU A 161 -18.29 -5.81 -11.12
CA LEU A 161 -19.48 -6.06 -10.31
C LEU A 161 -19.44 -7.45 -9.68
N TRP A 162 -19.03 -8.48 -10.42
CA TRP A 162 -18.83 -9.82 -9.84
C TRP A 162 -17.83 -9.80 -8.68
N GLN A 163 -16.70 -9.11 -8.86
CA GLN A 163 -15.70 -8.91 -7.82
C GLN A 163 -16.27 -8.15 -6.62
N ALA A 164 -17.01 -7.06 -6.85
CA ALA A 164 -17.60 -6.24 -5.79
C ALA A 164 -18.63 -7.02 -4.96
N PHE A 165 -19.57 -7.72 -5.60
CA PHE A 165 -20.55 -8.54 -4.87
C PHE A 165 -19.87 -9.68 -4.11
N SER A 166 -18.92 -10.37 -4.74
CA SER A 166 -18.19 -11.48 -4.10
C SER A 166 -17.40 -10.99 -2.89
N ARG A 167 -16.74 -9.83 -3.01
CA ARG A 167 -16.02 -9.21 -1.90
C ARG A 167 -16.96 -8.70 -0.81
N GLY A 168 -18.09 -8.11 -1.16
CA GLY A 168 -19.11 -7.67 -0.20
C GLY A 168 -19.65 -8.82 0.64
N SER A 169 -20.00 -9.94 -0.01
CA SER A 169 -20.42 -11.17 0.67
C SER A 169 -19.34 -11.69 1.62
N TRP A 170 -18.07 -11.70 1.18
CA TRP A 170 -16.92 -12.07 2.01
C TRP A 170 -16.71 -11.14 3.22
N MET A 171 -16.85 -9.83 3.04
CA MET A 171 -16.71 -8.86 4.13
C MET A 171 -17.79 -8.99 5.21
N LEU A 172 -18.97 -9.48 4.83
CA LEU A 172 -20.09 -9.79 5.73
C LEU A 172 -19.96 -11.14 6.44
N GLY A 173 -18.86 -11.88 6.21
CA GLY A 173 -18.63 -13.19 6.83
C GLY A 173 -19.26 -14.37 6.10
N TYR A 174 -19.71 -14.17 4.86
CA TYR A 174 -20.19 -15.26 3.99
C TYR A 174 -19.12 -15.63 2.95
N ASN A 175 -19.36 -16.68 2.15
CA ASN A 175 -18.54 -17.00 0.98
C ASN A 175 -17.02 -17.16 1.23
N HIS A 176 -16.61 -17.45 2.46
CA HIS A 176 -15.20 -17.69 2.84
C HIS A 176 -14.87 -19.19 2.98
N ARG A 177 -15.80 -20.11 2.69
CA ARG A 177 -15.50 -21.55 2.77
C ARG A 177 -14.42 -21.92 1.76
N GLY A 178 -13.28 -22.38 2.27
CA GLY A 178 -12.10 -22.78 1.49
C GLY A 178 -11.13 -21.63 1.15
N ILE A 179 -11.34 -20.43 1.71
CA ILE A 179 -10.43 -19.28 1.61
C ILE A 179 -10.31 -18.61 2.98
N GLU A 180 -9.35 -17.69 3.16
CA GLU A 180 -9.26 -16.92 4.41
C GLU A 180 -10.55 -16.14 4.70
N SER A 181 -10.95 -16.10 5.97
CA SER A 181 -11.96 -15.18 6.48
C SER A 181 -11.42 -13.75 6.59
N ARG A 182 -12.32 -12.80 6.83
CA ARG A 182 -11.96 -11.39 7.04
C ARG A 182 -11.02 -11.19 8.24
N GLU A 183 -11.27 -11.87 9.35
CA GLU A 183 -10.44 -11.72 10.56
C GLU A 183 -9.06 -12.36 10.38
N GLU A 184 -8.98 -13.53 9.72
CA GLU A 184 -7.69 -14.15 9.37
C GLU A 184 -6.88 -13.25 8.43
N SER A 185 -7.52 -12.69 7.38
CA SER A 185 -6.85 -11.75 6.47
C SER A 185 -6.35 -10.49 7.20
N LYS A 186 -7.12 -9.98 8.17
CA LYS A 186 -6.71 -8.83 9.00
C LYS A 186 -5.52 -9.17 9.89
N LEU A 187 -5.52 -10.33 10.53
CA LEU A 187 -4.39 -10.80 11.33
C LEU A 187 -3.13 -10.95 10.48
N ARG A 188 -3.24 -11.60 9.32
CA ARG A 188 -2.12 -11.76 8.38
C ARG A 188 -1.60 -10.42 7.87
N THR A 189 -2.49 -9.47 7.57
CA THR A 189 -2.10 -8.11 7.15
C THR A 189 -1.30 -7.40 8.24
N LYS A 190 -1.69 -7.56 9.51
CA LYS A 190 -0.96 -7.02 10.65
C LYS A 190 0.44 -7.63 10.74
N GLN A 191 0.54 -8.96 10.66
CA GLN A 191 1.83 -9.66 10.67
C GLN A 191 2.73 -9.26 9.49
N ALA A 192 2.16 -9.08 8.29
CA ALA A 192 2.90 -8.60 7.13
C ALA A 192 3.46 -7.18 7.35
N ALA A 193 2.69 -6.29 7.97
CA ALA A 193 3.17 -4.95 8.34
C ALA A 193 4.29 -5.01 9.39
N GLU A 194 4.13 -5.84 10.43
CA GLU A 194 5.16 -6.07 11.46
C GLU A 194 6.47 -6.62 10.87
N ASN A 195 6.40 -7.53 9.89
CA ASN A 195 7.57 -8.04 9.19
C ASN A 195 8.29 -6.93 8.41
N LEU A 196 7.56 -6.08 7.69
CA LEU A 196 8.16 -4.95 6.96
C LEU A 196 8.79 -3.91 7.90
N ILE A 197 8.20 -3.68 9.08
CA ILE A 197 8.78 -2.79 10.10
C ILE A 197 10.14 -3.34 10.53
N LYS A 198 10.25 -4.63 10.83
CA LYS A 198 11.53 -5.26 11.22
C LYS A 198 12.59 -5.13 10.13
N VAL A 199 12.20 -5.30 8.86
CA VAL A 199 13.10 -5.09 7.72
C VAL A 199 13.55 -3.63 7.67
N ALA A 200 12.64 -2.67 7.77
CA ALA A 200 12.98 -1.25 7.76
C ALA A 200 13.85 -0.86 8.97
N GLU A 201 13.63 -1.44 10.15
CA GLU A 201 14.49 -1.22 11.32
C GLU A 201 15.91 -1.73 11.10
N LYS A 202 16.10 -2.80 10.33
CA LYS A 202 17.41 -3.35 10.01
C LYS A 202 18.10 -2.61 8.86
N GLU A 203 17.36 -2.32 7.80
CA GLU A 203 17.90 -1.88 6.51
C GLU A 203 17.62 -0.39 6.22
N GLU A 204 16.98 0.35 7.13
CA GLU A 204 16.44 1.72 6.95
C GLU A 204 15.30 1.80 5.90
N THR A 205 15.38 1.05 4.82
CA THR A 205 14.38 0.95 3.74
C THR A 205 13.90 -0.49 3.56
N ALA A 206 12.58 -0.72 3.56
CA ALA A 206 11.98 -2.00 3.19
C ALA A 206 11.18 -1.89 1.87
N VAL A 207 11.28 -2.89 1.00
CA VAL A 207 10.59 -2.92 -0.29
C VAL A 207 9.74 -4.18 -0.43
N LEU A 208 8.45 -3.98 -0.70
CA LEU A 208 7.50 -5.05 -1.00
C LEU A 208 6.89 -4.85 -2.39
N VAL A 209 6.98 -5.87 -3.24
CA VAL A 209 6.17 -6.00 -4.46
C VAL A 209 5.00 -6.94 -4.16
N ALA A 210 3.77 -6.42 -4.17
CA ALA A 210 2.56 -7.21 -3.89
C ALA A 210 1.32 -6.62 -4.59
N HIS A 211 0.19 -6.56 -3.89
CA HIS A 211 -1.14 -6.43 -4.51
C HIS A 211 -1.94 -5.27 -3.92
N GLY A 212 -2.98 -4.83 -4.63
CA GLY A 212 -3.71 -3.61 -4.30
C GLY A 212 -4.40 -3.64 -2.94
N MET A 213 -5.18 -4.69 -2.65
CA MET A 213 -5.93 -4.74 -1.39
C MET A 213 -5.01 -5.00 -0.20
N LEU A 214 -4.07 -5.94 -0.32
CA LEU A 214 -3.07 -6.17 0.71
C LEU A 214 -2.24 -4.92 1.00
N ASN A 215 -1.67 -4.25 -0.01
CA ASN A 215 -0.86 -3.04 0.20
C ASN A 215 -1.69 -1.95 0.89
N GLY A 216 -2.96 -1.79 0.51
CA GLY A 216 -3.88 -0.89 1.19
C GLY A 216 -4.13 -1.28 2.65
N GLY A 217 -4.18 -2.57 2.96
CA GLY A 217 -4.28 -3.09 4.32
C GLY A 217 -3.02 -2.82 5.14
N ILE A 218 -1.84 -3.17 4.60
CA ILE A 218 -0.54 -2.93 5.24
C ILE A 218 -0.36 -1.44 5.53
N ALA A 219 -0.62 -0.57 4.55
CA ALA A 219 -0.53 0.88 4.74
C ALA A 219 -1.42 1.37 5.91
N LYS A 220 -2.63 0.82 6.08
CA LYS A 220 -3.51 1.16 7.21
C LYS A 220 -2.92 0.70 8.54
N GLU A 221 -2.36 -0.51 8.61
CA GLU A 221 -1.73 -1.00 9.84
C GLU A 221 -0.47 -0.20 10.19
N LEU A 222 0.33 0.21 9.19
CA LEU A 222 1.48 1.09 9.39
C LEU A 222 1.04 2.48 9.91
N ILE A 223 -0.01 3.08 9.34
CA ILE A 223 -0.53 4.38 9.82
C ILE A 223 -0.94 4.32 11.30
N LYS A 224 -1.62 3.23 11.72
CA LYS A 224 -1.98 3.04 13.14
C LYS A 224 -0.75 2.99 14.06
N GLN A 225 0.40 2.59 13.51
CA GLN A 225 1.68 2.55 14.21
C GLN A 225 2.51 3.83 14.03
N GLY A 226 1.90 4.92 13.56
CA GLY A 226 2.54 6.24 13.45
C GLY A 226 3.36 6.47 12.19
N TRP A 227 3.27 5.59 11.18
CA TRP A 227 3.87 5.83 9.88
C TRP A 227 3.07 6.86 9.08
N GLN A 228 3.76 7.67 8.27
CA GLN A 228 3.16 8.72 7.44
C GLN A 228 3.33 8.39 5.95
N ILE A 229 2.26 8.54 5.17
CA ILE A 229 2.33 8.38 3.72
C ILE A 229 2.99 9.61 3.10
N THR A 230 4.06 9.42 2.33
CA THR A 230 4.70 10.46 1.51
C THR A 230 4.27 10.38 0.04
N GLN A 231 3.91 9.18 -0.44
CA GLN A 231 3.37 8.97 -1.78
C GLN A 231 2.27 7.92 -1.79
N LYS A 232 1.20 8.17 -2.56
CA LYS A 232 0.05 7.25 -2.70
C LYS A 232 -0.25 6.91 -4.16
N LYS A 233 0.66 6.20 -4.83
CA LYS A 233 0.49 5.73 -6.22
C LYS A 233 0.26 4.21 -6.34
N GLY A 234 0.29 3.46 -5.24
CA GLY A 234 0.15 1.99 -5.22
C GLY A 234 -1.20 1.40 -5.68
N GLN A 235 -2.13 2.24 -6.16
CA GLN A 235 -3.42 1.80 -6.68
C GLN A 235 -3.36 1.37 -8.15
N VAL A 236 -2.32 1.73 -8.89
CA VAL A 236 -2.13 1.32 -10.28
C VAL A 236 -0.93 0.38 -10.40
N ASN A 237 -0.89 -0.44 -11.45
CA ASN A 237 0.22 -1.37 -11.67
C ASN A 237 1.56 -0.61 -11.71
N LEU A 238 2.61 -1.20 -11.12
CA LEU A 238 3.93 -0.61 -10.91
C LEU A 238 3.98 0.60 -9.98
N GLY A 239 2.84 1.13 -9.53
CA GLY A 239 2.81 2.26 -8.61
C GLY A 239 3.21 1.85 -7.20
N ALA A 240 3.79 2.79 -6.45
CA ALA A 240 4.17 2.60 -5.06
C ALA A 240 3.37 3.48 -4.09
N THR A 241 2.96 2.89 -2.96
CA THR A 241 2.67 3.67 -1.74
C THR A 241 3.94 3.71 -0.91
N ILE A 242 4.40 4.90 -0.54
CA ILE A 242 5.63 5.10 0.26
C ILE A 242 5.22 5.63 1.62
N LEU A 243 5.73 4.99 2.66
CA LEU A 243 5.51 5.41 4.04
C LEU A 243 6.84 5.62 4.76
N VAL A 244 6.89 6.60 5.65
CA VAL A 244 8.07 6.91 6.46
C VAL A 244 7.71 7.01 7.94
N LYS A 245 8.69 6.76 8.80
CA LYS A 245 8.57 6.99 10.25
C LYS A 245 9.91 7.40 10.83
N ILE A 246 9.91 8.42 11.69
CA ILE A 246 11.07 8.78 12.49
C ILE A 246 10.98 8.04 13.82
N VAL A 247 12.06 7.34 14.19
CA VAL A 247 12.19 6.58 15.44
C VAL A 247 13.45 7.03 16.18
N ASP A 248 13.51 6.74 17.48
CA ASP A 248 14.73 6.93 18.26
C ASP A 248 15.79 5.88 17.85
N LEU A 249 17.07 6.21 18.04
CA LEU A 249 18.21 5.31 17.79
C LEU A 249 18.36 4.23 18.86
#